data_AF-A0A4Y7IPW0-F1
#
_entry.id   AF-A0A4Y7IPW0-F1
#
_cell.length_a   1.000
_cell.length_b   1.000
_cell.length_c   1.000
_cell.angle_alpha   90.00
_cell.angle_beta   90.00
_cell.angle_gamma   90.00
#
_symmetry.space_group_name_H-M   'P 1'
#
loop_
_entity.id
_entity.type
_entity.pdbx_description
1 polymer ?
#
loop_
_entity_poly.entity_id
_entity_poly.type
_entity_poly.pdbx_seq_one_letter_code
_entity_poly.pdbx_strand_id
1 'polypeptide(L)' 'MERALHDALCIVKRTLESNVVVAGGSAVKSALSVYLEYLATTIGSWEQLAVVEFAEALLIILEVLSVNAA' A
#
# COMPACT_ATOMS: atom_id res chain seq x y z
N MET A 1 15.12 20.33 9.52
CA MET A 1 14.42 19.88 10.75
C MET A 1 12.97 20.33 10.76
N GLU A 2 12.67 21.58 10.39
CA GLU A 2 11.30 22.12 10.30
C GLU A 2 10.34 21.28 9.44
N ARG A 3 10.80 20.75 8.30
CA ARG A 3 9.99 19.90 7.42
C ARG A 3 9.56 18.59 8.08
N ALA A 4 10.47 17.92 8.79
CA ALA A 4 10.14 16.68 9.49
C ALA A 4 9.10 16.91 10.60
N LEU A 5 9.20 18.04 11.32
CA LEU A 5 8.22 18.43 12.33
C LEU A 5 6.85 18.75 11.71
N HIS A 6 6.86 19.47 10.58
CA HIS A 6 5.64 19.78 9.84
C HIS A 6 4.92 18.50 9.37
N ASP A 7 5.66 17.56 8.79
CA ASP A 7 5.11 16.29 8.30
C ASP A 7 4.53 15.45 9.46
N ALA A 8 5.21 15.42 10.61
CA ALA A 8 4.71 14.73 11.81
C ALA A 8 3.40 15.33 12.32
N LEU A 9 3.31 16.66 12.42
CA LEU A 9 2.07 17.34 12.85
C LEU A 9 0.92 17.12 11.86
N CYS A 10 1.22 17.11 10.55
CA CYS A 10 0.25 16.79 9.52
C CYS A 10 -0.29 15.36 9.67
N ILE A 11 0.56 14.37 9.96
CA ILE A 11 0.12 12.98 10.19
C ILE A 11 -0.81 12.91 11.39
N VAL A 12 -0.45 13.52 12.53
CA VAL A 12 -1.30 13.54 13.74
C VAL A 12 -2.66 14.19 13.45
N LYS A 13 -2.67 15.32 12.74
CA LYS A 13 -3.91 15.95 12.29
C LYS A 13 -4.78 14.99 11.48
N ARG A 14 -4.21 14.31 10.47
CA ARG A 14 -4.98 13.36 9.63
C ARG A 14 -5.48 12.15 10.42
N THR A 15 -4.72 11.68 11.40
CA THR A 15 -5.15 10.61 12.29
C THR A 15 -6.38 11.02 13.10
N LEU A 16 -6.42 12.25 13.61
CA LEU A 16 -7.57 12.79 14.35
C LEU A 16 -8.79 13.07 13.45
N GLU A 17 -8.56 13.52 12.21
CA GLU A 17 -9.65 13.78 11.25
C GLU A 17 -10.30 12.48 10.74
N SER A 18 -9.49 11.45 10.44
CA SER A 18 -9.98 10.19 9.89
C SER A 18 -10.47 9.20 10.96
N ASN A 19 -10.02 9.31 12.21
CA ASN A 19 -10.28 8.38 13.32
C ASN A 19 -9.92 6.90 13.04
N VAL A 20 -9.21 6.62 11.95
CA VAL A 20 -8.77 5.27 11.56
C VAL A 20 -7.29 5.30 11.21
N VAL A 21 -6.58 4.24 11.60
CA VAL A 21 -5.17 4.03 11.28
C VAL A 21 -4.99 2.61 10.74
N VAL A 22 -4.07 2.47 9.80
CA VAL A 22 -3.75 1.19 9.17
C VAL A 22 -2.30 0.81 9.46
N ALA A 23 -2.00 -0.48 9.34
CA ALA A 23 -0.64 -0.97 9.54
C ALA A 23 0.35 -0.35 8.53
N GLY A 24 1.51 0.07 9.02
CA GLY A 24 2.61 0.61 8.21
C GLY A 24 3.45 -0.48 7.54
N GLY A 25 4.68 -0.14 7.14
CA GLY A 25 5.65 -1.12 6.65
C GLY A 25 5.22 -1.88 5.39
N SER A 26 4.40 -1.26 4.54
CA SER A 26 3.80 -1.89 3.35
C SER A 26 2.86 -3.08 3.63
N ALA A 27 2.47 -3.33 4.89
CA ALA A 27 1.59 -4.45 5.25
C ALA A 27 0.25 -4.42 4.51
N VAL A 28 -0.36 -3.23 4.41
CA VAL A 28 -1.63 -3.02 3.70
C VAL A 28 -1.50 -3.32 2.20
N LYS A 29 -0.37 -2.98 1.57
CA LYS A 29 -0.15 -3.20 0.13
C LYS A 29 0.05 -4.67 -0.18
N SER A 30 0.79 -5.39 0.67
CA SER A 30 0.96 -6.83 0.53
C SER A 30 -0.37 -7.57 0.70
N ALA A 31 -1.16 -7.22 1.72
CA ALA A 31 -2.49 -7.79 1.90
C ALA A 31 -3.43 -7.48 0.70
N LEU A 32 -3.33 -6.27 0.15
CA LEU A 32 -4.13 -5.86 -1.01
C LEU A 32 -3.71 -6.60 -2.29
N SER A 33 -2.42 -6.84 -2.51
CA SER A 33 -1.93 -7.66 -3.64
C SER A 33 -2.53 -9.06 -3.60
N VAL A 34 -2.45 -9.75 -2.44
CA VAL A 34 -3.04 -11.08 -2.26
C VAL A 34 -4.55 -11.09 -2.52
N TYR A 35 -5.26 -10.07 -2.02
CA TYR A 35 -6.70 -9.94 -2.25
C TYR A 35 -7.04 -9.70 -3.73
N LEU A 36 -6.28 -8.85 -4.41
CA LEU A 36 -6.52 -8.52 -5.82
C LEU A 36 -6.17 -9.68 -6.74
N GLU A 37 -5.12 -10.44 -6.45
CA GLU A 37 -4.81 -11.69 -7.17
C GLU A 37 -5.96 -12.69 -7.04
N TYR A 38 -6.50 -12.87 -5.84
CA TYR A 38 -7.69 -13.71 -5.64
C TYR A 38 -8.90 -13.17 -6.42
N LEU A 39 -9.17 -11.86 -6.34
CA LEU A 39 -10.25 -11.22 -7.08
C LEU A 39 -10.08 -11.42 -8.60
N ALA A 40 -8.86 -11.32 -9.12
CA ALA A 40 -8.56 -11.50 -10.53
C ALA A 40 -8.99 -12.90 -11.01
N THR A 41 -8.85 -13.96 -10.19
CA THR A 41 -9.32 -15.31 -10.55
C THR A 41 -10.83 -15.42 -10.74
N THR A 42 -11.60 -14.48 -10.19
CA THR A 42 -13.07 -14.43 -10.34
C THR A 42 -13.52 -13.66 -11.58
N ILE A 43 -12.60 -12.92 -12.22
CA ILE A 43 -12.85 -12.14 -13.42
C ILE A 43 -12.53 -13.00 -14.64
N GLY A 44 -13.53 -13.33 -15.45
CA GLY A 44 -13.35 -14.14 -16.68
C GLY A 44 -12.99 -13.32 -17.94
N SER A 45 -12.76 -12.02 -17.79
CA SER A 45 -12.49 -11.08 -18.89
C SER A 45 -11.01 -10.71 -18.99
N TRP A 46 -10.65 -9.99 -20.04
CA TRP A 46 -9.30 -9.41 -20.21
C TRP A 46 -8.88 -8.46 -19.09
N GLU A 47 -9.82 -7.96 -18.30
CA GLU A 47 -9.55 -7.09 -17.16
C GLU A 47 -8.78 -7.83 -16.05
N GLN A 48 -8.87 -9.17 -16.00
CA GLN A 48 -8.10 -9.99 -15.07
C GLN A 48 -6.60 -9.67 -15.15
N LEU A 49 -6.05 -9.53 -16.37
CA LEU A 49 -4.63 -9.22 -16.56
C LEU A 49 -4.28 -7.87 -15.94
N ALA A 50 -5.10 -6.84 -16.16
CA ALA A 50 -4.87 -5.53 -15.58
C ALA A 50 -4.90 -5.54 -14.05
N VAL A 51 -5.76 -6.37 -13.44
CA VAL A 51 -5.85 -6.50 -11.98
C VAL A 51 -4.62 -7.21 -11.41
N VAL A 52 -4.13 -8.25 -12.08
CA VAL A 52 -2.90 -8.97 -11.67
C VAL A 52 -1.69 -8.04 -11.75
N GLU A 53 -1.50 -7.34 -12.87
CA GLU A 53 -0.39 -6.39 -13.03
C GLU A 53 -0.44 -5.26 -12.00
N PHE A 54 -1.65 -4.78 -11.65
CA PHE A 54 -1.80 -3.79 -10.59
C PHE A 54 -1.47 -4.36 -9.21
N ALA A 55 -1.84 -5.62 -8.93
CA ALA A 55 -1.48 -6.29 -7.68
C ALA A 55 0.05 -6.42 -7.54
N GLU A 56 0.76 -6.83 -8.59
CA GLU A 56 2.22 -6.89 -8.59
C GLU A 56 2.86 -5.51 -8.41
N ALA A 57 2.34 -4.48 -9.09
CA ALA A 57 2.84 -3.11 -8.98
C ALA A 57 2.74 -2.55 -7.54
N LEU A 58 1.83 -3.03 -6.71
CA LEU A 58 1.76 -2.62 -5.29
C LEU A 58 2.93 -3.13 -4.45
N LEU A 59 3.55 -4.25 -4.85
CA LEU A 59 4.64 -4.89 -4.12
C LEU A 59 5.99 -4.19 -4.28
N ILE A 60 6.17 -3.34 -5.30
CA ILE A 60 7.43 -2.59 -5.53
C ILE A 60 7.85 -1.76 -4.31
N ILE A 61 6.88 -1.25 -3.55
CA ILE A 61 7.15 -0.44 -2.36
C ILE A 61 7.73 -1.30 -1.24
N LEU A 62 7.28 -2.55 -1.11
CA LEU A 62 7.86 -3.49 -0.16
C LEU A 62 9.28 -3.87 -0.59
N GLU A 63 9.50 -4.16 -1.87
CA GLU A 63 10.81 -4.51 -2.41
C GLU A 63 11.84 -3.40 -2.15
N VAL A 64 11.51 -2.15 -2.48
CA VAL A 64 12.39 -1.01 -2.26
C VAL A 64 12.66 -0.78 -0.77
N LEU A 65 11.65 -0.92 0.10
CA LEU A 65 11.86 -0.83 1.54
C LEU A 65 12.77 -1.94 2.06
N SER A 66 12.64 -3.17 1.55
CA SER A 66 13.49 -4.30 1.93
C SER A 66 14.94 -4.12 1.48
N VAL A 67 15.15 -3.63 0.25
CA VAL A 67 16.49 -3.37 -0.30
C VAL A 67 17.17 -2.22 0.45
N ASN A 68 16.43 -1.15 0.76
CA ASN A 68 16.99 0.02 1.46
C ASN A 68 17.25 -0.23 2.95
N ALA A 69 16.65 -1.28 3.54
CA ALA A 69 16.84 -1.65 4.95
C ALA A 69 17.95 -2.69 5.16
N ALA A 70 18.50 -3.25 4.09
CA ALA A 70 19.65 -4.17 4.11
C ALA A 70 20.97 -3.41 4.33
#